data_AF-A0A0G4N656-F1
#
_entry.id   AF-A0A0G4N656-F1
#
_cell.length_a   1.000
_cell.length_b   1.000
_cell.length_c   1.000
_cell.angle_alpha   90.00
_cell.angle_beta   90.00
_cell.angle_gamma   90.00
#
_symmetry.space_group_name_H-M   'P 1'
#
loop_
_entity.id
_entity.type
_entity.pdbx_description
1 polymer ?
#
loop_
_entity_poly.entity_id
_entity_poly.type
_entity_poly.pdbx_seq_one_letter_code
_entity_poly.pdbx_strand_id
1 'polypeptide(L)'
;GVTYPANVAGFLAGGDAAGSRTMAQLTARAVTQCPNTKIVLSGYSQGAQVVHNAAGQLTAAQTNRVTAVLTFGDPKRNQPFGTIPASRTRVICRTGDNICEGGFTITPAHTQYQQDAPAAASWIASRVR
;
A
#
# COMPACT_ATOMS: atom_id res chain seq x y z
N GLY A 1 -2.43 -4.30 -12.18
CA GLY A 1 -2.89 -4.10 -10.78
C GLY A 1 -2.90 -5.43 -10.04
N VAL A 2 -3.30 -5.43 -8.77
CA VAL A 2 -3.54 -6.67 -8.00
C VAL A 2 -5.01 -7.05 -8.18
N THR A 3 -5.28 -8.29 -8.60
CA THR A 3 -6.65 -8.78 -8.74
C THR A 3 -7.19 -9.26 -7.40
N TYR A 4 -8.23 -8.60 -6.89
CA TYR A 4 -8.97 -8.99 -5.69
C TYR A 4 -10.38 -8.36 -5.71
N PRO A 5 -11.34 -8.85 -4.92
CA PRO A 5 -12.74 -8.43 -5.02
C PRO A 5 -13.02 -6.96 -4.66
N ALA A 6 -12.16 -6.32 -3.86
CA ALA A 6 -12.32 -4.94 -3.40
C ALA A 6 -13.71 -4.62 -2.82
N ASN A 7 -14.31 -5.56 -2.07
CA ASN A 7 -15.65 -5.43 -1.51
C ASN A 7 -15.64 -4.97 -0.04
N VAL A 8 -16.81 -4.55 0.46
CA VAL A 8 -16.95 -4.05 1.85
C VAL A 8 -16.57 -5.11 2.89
N ALA A 9 -16.94 -6.38 2.67
CA ALA A 9 -16.61 -7.47 3.58
C ALA A 9 -15.08 -7.64 3.76
N GLY A 10 -14.32 -7.58 2.66
CA GLY A 10 -12.86 -7.63 2.68
C GLY A 10 -12.23 -6.42 3.38
N PHE A 11 -12.80 -5.23 3.18
CA PHE A 11 -12.38 -4.03 3.91
C PHE A 11 -12.59 -4.16 5.43
N LEU A 12 -13.77 -4.61 5.85
CA LEU A 12 -14.10 -4.80 7.27
C LEU A 12 -13.28 -5.92 7.91
N ALA A 13 -12.86 -6.92 7.14
CA ALA A 13 -11.93 -7.95 7.57
C ALA A 13 -10.46 -7.47 7.66
N GLY A 14 -10.16 -6.20 7.35
CA GLY A 14 -8.81 -5.65 7.38
C GLY A 14 -7.96 -6.00 6.16
N GLY A 15 -8.60 -6.28 5.03
CA GLY A 15 -8.01 -6.45 3.70
C GLY A 15 -8.28 -7.84 3.15
N ASP A 16 -8.57 -7.94 1.85
CA ASP A 16 -8.80 -9.24 1.22
C ASP A 16 -7.57 -10.15 1.33
N ALA A 17 -7.75 -11.31 1.95
CA ALA A 17 -6.64 -12.23 2.24
C ALA A 17 -6.04 -12.84 0.96
N ALA A 18 -6.87 -13.11 -0.05
CA ALA A 18 -6.41 -13.64 -1.33
C ALA A 18 -5.61 -12.57 -2.10
N GLY A 19 -6.13 -11.35 -2.20
CA GLY A 19 -5.46 -10.20 -2.78
C GLY A 19 -4.14 -9.86 -2.10
N SER A 20 -4.08 -9.99 -0.77
CA SER A 20 -2.85 -9.85 0.01
C SER A 20 -1.79 -10.87 -0.42
N ARG A 21 -2.17 -12.15 -0.54
CA ARG A 21 -1.29 -13.21 -1.07
C ARG A 21 -0.89 -12.95 -2.51
N THR A 22 -1.82 -12.55 -3.36
CA THR A 22 -1.55 -12.22 -4.77
C THR A 22 -0.55 -11.08 -4.89
N MET A 23 -0.67 -10.02 -4.08
CA MET A 23 0.29 -8.91 -4.08
C MET A 23 1.68 -9.35 -3.61
N ALA A 24 1.78 -10.19 -2.58
CA ALA A 24 3.04 -10.77 -2.13
C ALA A 24 3.69 -11.63 -3.23
N GLN A 25 2.91 -12.47 -3.91
CA GLN A 25 3.37 -13.30 -5.03
C GLN A 25 3.84 -12.45 -6.23
N LEU A 26 3.11 -11.40 -6.59
CA LEU A 26 3.51 -10.47 -7.65
C LEU A 26 4.81 -9.74 -7.29
N THR A 27 4.98 -9.37 -6.03
CA THR A 27 6.22 -8.77 -5.52
C THR A 27 7.39 -9.75 -5.64
N ALA A 28 7.22 -10.99 -5.17
CA ALA A 28 8.22 -12.04 -5.30
C ALA A 28 8.58 -12.32 -6.76
N ARG A 29 7.59 -12.34 -7.65
CA ARG A 29 7.79 -12.50 -9.09
C ARG A 29 8.56 -11.33 -9.71
N ALA A 30 8.28 -10.10 -9.31
CA ALA A 30 9.02 -8.93 -9.78
C ALA A 30 10.50 -8.98 -9.33
N VAL A 31 10.76 -9.47 -8.11
CA VAL A 31 12.14 -9.68 -7.63
C VAL A 31 12.92 -10.63 -8.53
N THR A 32 12.31 -11.73 -8.96
CA THR A 32 12.99 -12.77 -9.75
C THR A 32 13.06 -12.44 -11.24
N GLN A 33 11.98 -11.95 -11.82
CA GLN A 33 11.89 -11.67 -13.26
C GLN A 33 12.57 -10.37 -13.66
N CYS A 34 12.72 -9.42 -12.73
CA CYS A 34 13.26 -8.10 -13.00
C CYS A 34 14.26 -7.68 -11.92
N PRO A 35 15.44 -8.32 -11.82
CA PRO A 35 16.37 -8.13 -10.69
C PRO A 35 16.92 -6.71 -10.57
N ASN A 36 16.85 -5.89 -11.63
CA ASN A 36 17.29 -4.50 -11.62
C ASN A 36 16.14 -3.50 -11.43
N THR A 37 14.88 -3.96 -11.44
CA THR A 37 13.74 -3.05 -11.29
C THR A 37 13.66 -2.46 -9.88
N LYS A 38 13.13 -1.24 -9.79
CA LYS A 38 12.78 -0.60 -8.52
C LYS A 38 11.33 -0.94 -8.21
N ILE A 39 11.10 -1.70 -7.14
CA ILE A 39 9.75 -2.16 -6.79
C ILE A 39 9.10 -1.14 -5.84
N VAL A 40 7.97 -0.60 -6.24
CA VAL A 40 7.12 0.26 -5.42
C VAL A 40 5.79 -0.44 -5.18
N LEU A 41 5.37 -0.52 -3.92
CA LEU A 41 4.04 -1.00 -3.55
C LEU A 41 3.12 0.17 -3.23
N SER A 42 1.89 0.13 -3.72
CA SER A 42 0.91 1.19 -3.46
C SER A 42 -0.50 0.64 -3.36
N GLY A 43 -1.33 1.32 -2.58
CA GLY A 43 -2.71 0.95 -2.32
C GLY A 43 -3.54 2.12 -1.84
N TYR A 44 -4.83 2.10 -2.16
CA TYR A 44 -5.81 3.09 -1.73
C TYR A 44 -6.93 2.39 -0.94
N SER A 45 -7.34 2.96 0.21
CA SER A 45 -8.43 2.42 1.03
C SER A 45 -8.18 0.95 1.42
N GLN A 46 -9.08 0.02 1.11
CA GLN A 46 -8.84 -1.42 1.28
C GLN A 46 -7.53 -1.90 0.62
N GLY A 47 -7.15 -1.31 -0.51
CA GLY A 47 -5.88 -1.63 -1.17
C GLY A 47 -4.66 -1.31 -0.30
N ALA A 48 -4.73 -0.29 0.55
CA ALA A 48 -3.67 -0.02 1.52
C ALA A 48 -3.57 -1.15 2.56
N GLN A 49 -4.70 -1.66 3.05
CA GLN A 49 -4.72 -2.83 3.94
C GLN A 49 -4.07 -4.06 3.27
N VAL A 50 -4.37 -4.28 1.98
CA VAL A 50 -3.76 -5.35 1.17
C VAL A 50 -2.24 -5.17 1.07
N VAL A 51 -1.73 -3.94 0.92
CA VAL A 51 -0.29 -3.64 0.92
C VAL A 51 0.35 -3.98 2.27
N HIS A 52 -0.25 -3.58 3.39
CA HIS A 52 0.25 -3.95 4.74
C HIS A 52 0.34 -5.46 4.90
N ASN A 53 -0.72 -6.18 4.53
CA ASN A 53 -0.80 -7.64 4.67
C ASN A 53 0.24 -8.33 3.78
N ALA A 54 0.38 -7.88 2.53
CA ALA A 54 1.36 -8.43 1.60
C ALA A 54 2.79 -8.20 2.09
N ALA A 55 3.10 -6.99 2.59
CA ALA A 55 4.42 -6.67 3.13
C ALA A 55 4.78 -7.57 4.34
N GLY A 56 3.81 -7.94 5.16
CA GLY A 56 4.00 -8.90 6.26
C GLY A 56 4.25 -10.35 5.82
N GLN A 57 3.97 -10.69 4.56
CA GLN A 57 4.18 -12.03 3.99
C GLN A 57 5.51 -12.18 3.23
N LEU A 58 6.23 -11.08 2.99
CA LEU A 58 7.50 -11.10 2.26
C LEU A 58 8.61 -11.67 3.14
N THR A 59 9.52 -12.42 2.51
CA THR A 59 10.78 -12.79 3.16
C THR A 59 11.69 -11.56 3.32
N ALA A 60 12.68 -11.63 4.22
CA ALA A 60 13.65 -10.53 4.40
C ALA A 60 14.34 -10.14 3.07
N ALA A 61 14.70 -11.13 2.24
CA ALA A 61 15.30 -10.89 0.93
C ALA A 61 14.33 -10.15 -0.02
N GLN A 62 13.04 -10.52 -0.04
CA GLN A 62 12.03 -9.84 -0.85
C GLN A 62 11.75 -8.42 -0.32
N THR A 63 11.62 -8.25 0.99
CA THR A 63 11.47 -6.95 1.65
C THR A 63 12.61 -6.00 1.28
N ASN A 64 13.86 -6.48 1.28
CA ASN A 64 15.02 -5.67 0.91
C ASN A 64 14.98 -5.15 -0.53
N ARG A 65 14.26 -5.85 -1.42
CA ARG A 65 14.07 -5.46 -2.82
C ARG A 65 12.95 -4.43 -3.01
N VAL A 66 12.09 -4.22 -2.02
CA VAL A 66 11.08 -3.15 -2.05
C VAL A 66 11.77 -1.81 -1.83
N THR A 67 11.67 -0.95 -2.85
CA THR A 67 12.29 0.37 -2.88
C THR A 67 11.49 1.38 -2.07
N ALA A 68 10.17 1.36 -2.23
CA ALA A 68 9.27 2.25 -1.48
C ALA A 68 7.86 1.67 -1.34
N VAL A 69 7.13 2.15 -0.34
CA VAL A 69 5.70 1.92 -0.17
C VAL A 69 4.99 3.25 -0.04
N LEU A 70 3.91 3.45 -0.78
CA LEU A 70 3.07 4.65 -0.67
C LEU A 70 1.59 4.32 -0.71
N THR A 71 0.84 4.68 0.34
CA THR A 71 -0.61 4.41 0.43
C THR A 71 -1.43 5.70 0.53
N PHE A 72 -2.69 5.62 0.13
CA PHE A 72 -3.67 6.69 0.20
C PHE A 72 -4.91 6.22 0.99
N GLY A 73 -5.48 7.06 1.85
CA GLY A 73 -6.72 6.73 2.56
C GLY A 73 -6.57 5.47 3.41
N ASP A 74 -5.45 5.36 4.13
CA ASP A 74 -4.99 4.12 4.72
C ASP A 74 -5.68 3.80 6.07
N PRO A 75 -6.50 2.75 6.16
CA PRO A 75 -7.15 2.34 7.41
C PRO A 75 -6.16 1.84 8.46
N LYS A 76 -4.95 1.46 8.03
CA LYS A 76 -3.85 0.94 8.85
C LYS A 76 -2.72 1.96 8.99
N ARG A 77 -2.97 3.26 8.78
CA ARG A 77 -1.96 4.35 8.76
C ARG A 77 -0.92 4.35 9.89
N ASN A 78 -1.24 3.82 11.07
CA ASN A 78 -0.36 3.79 12.24
C ASN A 78 0.34 2.44 12.44
N GLN A 79 0.14 1.49 11.53
CA GLN A 79 0.75 0.16 11.55
C GLN A 79 1.97 0.14 10.62
N PRO A 80 2.98 -0.70 10.89
CA PRO A 80 4.09 -0.88 9.96
C PRO A 80 3.68 -1.67 8.71
N PHE A 81 4.47 -1.55 7.65
CA PHE A 81 4.37 -2.38 6.44
C PHE A 81 5.29 -3.61 6.58
N GLY A 82 4.92 -4.52 7.49
CA GLY A 82 5.80 -5.64 7.86
C GLY A 82 7.13 -5.14 8.40
N THR A 83 8.24 -5.60 7.81
CA THR A 83 9.61 -5.19 8.19
C THR A 83 10.23 -4.14 7.25
N ILE A 84 9.43 -3.55 6.34
CA ILE A 84 9.90 -2.47 5.47
C ILE A 84 10.23 -1.24 6.34
N PRO A 85 11.44 -0.65 6.25
CA PRO A 85 11.81 0.50 7.07
C PRO A 85 10.90 1.71 6.84
N ALA A 86 10.57 2.42 7.92
CA ALA A 86 9.74 3.63 7.87
C ALA A 86 10.31 4.73 6.94
N SER A 87 11.63 4.77 6.74
CA SER A 87 12.28 5.68 5.79
C SER A 87 11.88 5.45 4.32
N ARG A 88 11.38 4.24 4.01
CA ARG A 88 10.91 3.83 2.67
C ARG A 88 9.39 3.88 2.53
N THR A 89 8.65 4.28 3.56
CA THR A 89 7.18 4.26 3.54
C THR A 89 6.61 5.67 3.63
N ARG A 90 5.45 5.89 3.01
CA ARG A 90 4.67 7.12 3.16
C ARG A 90 3.18 6.80 3.10
N VAL A 91 2.46 7.29 4.09
CA VAL A 91 1.00 7.21 4.13
C VAL A 91 0.45 8.61 3.87
N ILE A 92 -0.51 8.72 2.95
CA ILE A 92 -1.20 9.96 2.63
C ILE A 92 -2.65 9.83 3.11
N CYS A 93 -2.94 10.52 4.22
CA CYS A 93 -4.27 10.63 4.81
C CYS A 93 -4.68 12.11 4.82
N ARG A 94 -5.79 12.44 4.15
CA ARG A 94 -6.32 13.81 4.17
C ARG A 94 -7.06 14.05 5.48
N THR A 95 -7.04 15.28 5.97
CA THR A 95 -7.83 15.68 7.14
C THR A 95 -9.32 15.47 6.86
N GLY A 96 -10.03 14.82 7.79
CA GLY A 96 -11.45 14.48 7.65
C GLY A 96 -11.71 13.21 6.83
N ASP A 97 -10.67 12.46 6.47
CA ASP A 97 -10.84 11.11 5.95
C ASP A 97 -11.13 10.14 7.11
N ASN A 98 -12.41 9.79 7.27
CA ASN A 98 -12.86 8.89 8.33
C ASN A 98 -12.27 7.47 8.22
N ILE A 99 -11.89 7.03 7.02
CA ILE A 99 -11.25 5.72 6.80
C ILE A 99 -9.89 5.68 7.49
N CYS A 100 -9.11 6.76 7.36
CA CYS A 100 -7.84 6.92 8.05
C CYS A 100 -8.00 7.02 9.57
N GLU A 101 -9.18 7.34 10.07
CA GLU A 101 -9.48 7.49 11.50
C GLU A 101 -10.02 6.19 12.12
N GLY A 102 -10.01 5.08 11.36
CA GLY A 102 -10.50 3.77 11.80
C GLY A 102 -12.00 3.56 11.58
N GLY A 103 -12.66 4.52 10.93
CA GLY A 103 -14.05 4.37 10.50
C GLY A 103 -14.17 3.68 9.13
N PHE A 104 -15.41 3.65 8.63
CA PHE A 104 -15.77 3.05 7.35
C PHE A 104 -16.65 3.99 6.50
N THR A 105 -16.81 5.25 6.93
CA THR A 105 -17.61 6.24 6.23
C THR A 105 -16.80 6.90 5.12
N ILE A 106 -17.35 6.94 3.91
CA ILE A 106 -16.71 7.61 2.78
C ILE A 106 -17.03 9.10 2.83
N THR A 107 -16.08 9.90 3.30
CA THR A 107 -16.17 11.36 3.27
C THR A 107 -15.63 11.92 1.96
N PRO A 108 -15.91 13.19 1.60
CA PRO A 108 -15.30 13.83 0.44
C PRO A 108 -13.76 13.76 0.46
N ALA A 109 -13.15 13.89 1.64
CA ALA A 109 -11.70 13.78 1.81
C ALA A 109 -11.15 12.43 1.34
N HIS A 110 -11.91 11.33 1.50
CA HIS A 110 -11.49 10.01 1.03
C HIS A 110 -11.47 9.90 -0.51
N THR A 111 -12.22 10.74 -1.22
CA THR A 111 -12.43 10.63 -2.69
C THR A 111 -11.55 11.58 -3.52
N GLN A 112 -10.64 12.31 -2.88
CA GLN A 112 -9.92 13.44 -3.50
C GLN A 112 -8.41 13.25 -3.66
N TYR A 113 -7.90 12.03 -3.51
CA TYR A 113 -6.47 11.73 -3.57
C TYR A 113 -5.79 11.99 -4.92
N GLN A 114 -6.54 12.21 -6.00
CA GLN A 114 -5.99 12.73 -7.26
C GLN A 114 -5.25 14.06 -7.07
N GLN A 115 -5.64 14.87 -6.07
CA GLN A 115 -4.98 16.12 -5.75
C GLN A 115 -3.58 15.90 -5.12
N ASP A 116 -3.36 14.75 -4.49
CA ASP A 116 -2.10 14.39 -3.83
C ASP A 116 -1.13 13.65 -4.77
N ALA A 117 -1.62 13.18 -5.92
CA ALA A 117 -0.85 12.38 -6.87
C ALA A 117 0.46 13.05 -7.33
N PRO A 118 0.53 14.37 -7.63
CA PRO A 118 1.80 15.02 -7.98
C PRO A 118 2.85 14.97 -6.86
N ALA A 119 2.44 15.20 -5.61
CA ALA A 119 3.34 15.16 -4.46
C ALA A 119 3.78 13.73 -4.14
N ALA A 120 2.87 12.76 -4.30
CA ALA A 120 3.17 11.33 -4.18
C ALA A 120 4.19 10.86 -5.22
N ALA A 121 3.97 11.21 -6.49
CA ALA A 121 4.87 10.89 -7.58
C ALA A 121 6.26 11.50 -7.37
N SER A 122 6.34 12.76 -6.95
CA SER A 122 7.62 13.44 -6.65
C SER A 122 8.40 12.73 -5.55
N TRP A 123 7.72 12.24 -4.52
CA TRP A 123 8.35 11.50 -3.42
C TRP A 123 8.83 10.10 -3.82
N ILE A 124 8.10 9.42 -4.69
CA ILE A 124 8.56 8.15 -5.28
C ILE A 124 9.76 8.39 -6.19
N ALA A 125 9.69 9.40 -7.06
CA ALA A 125 10.77 9.74 -7.98
C ALA A 125 12.10 10.01 -7.26
N SER A 126 12.07 10.59 -6.06
CA SER A 126 13.27 10.82 -5.25
C SER A 126 13.89 9.53 -4.65
N ARG A 127 13.24 8.37 -4.79
CA ARG A 127 13.67 7.06 -4.22
C ARG A 127 14.06 6.03 -5.27
N VAL A 128 13.57 6.20 -6.50
CA VAL A 128 13.74 5.24 -7.60
C VAL A 128 14.74 5.72 -8.65
N ARG A 129 15.41 6.85 -8.41
CA ARG A 129 16.54 7.32 -9.20
C ARG A 129 17.74 6.38 -9.05
#